data_AF-A0A848YHG6-F1
#
_entry.id   AF-A0A848YHG6-F1
#
_cell.length_a   1.000
_cell.length_b   1.000
_cell.length_c   1.000
_cell.angle_alpha   90.00
_cell.angle_beta   90.00
_cell.angle_gamma   90.00
#
_symmetry.space_group_name_H-M   'P 1'
#
loop_
_entity.id
_entity.type
_entity.pdbx_description
1 polymer ?
#
loop_
_entity_poly.entity_id
_entity_poly.type
_entity_poly.pdbx_seq_one_letter_code
_entity_poly.pdbx_strand_id
1 'polypeptide(L)' 'ERWESQEALAAHGKSAHMAEFQKVMAANPPVGRDLRIYNTDEGNPL' A
#
# COMPACT_ATOMS: atom_id res chain seq x y z
N GLU A 1 -1.66 -2.73 -5.81
CA GLU A 1 -0.84 -3.82 -5.23
C GLU A 1 -1.75 -4.98 -4.85
N ARG A 2 -1.24 -6.21 -4.89
CA ARG A 2 -1.94 -7.41 -4.40
C ARG A 2 -1.15 -7.99 -3.23
N TRP A 3 -1.87 -8.39 -2.20
CA TRP A 3 -1.29 -8.87 -0.95
C TRP A 3 -1.90 -10.22 -0.60
N GLU A 4 -1.06 -11.17 -0.21
CA GLU A 4 -1.45 -12.50 0.27
C GLU A 4 -2.37 -12.40 1.50
N SER A 5 -2.11 -11.43 2.38
CA SER A 5 -2.91 -11.18 3.57
C SER A 5 -2.85 -9.72 4.03
N GLN A 6 -3.73 -9.37 4.96
CA GLN A 6 -3.68 -8.07 5.63
C GLN A 6 -2.43 -7.91 6.48
N GLU A 7 -1.90 -8.97 7.09
CA GLU A 7 -0.62 -8.90 7.81
C GLU A 7 0.53 -8.55 6.86
N ALA A 8 0.54 -9.10 5.64
CA ALA A 8 1.55 -8.79 4.64
C ALA A 8 1.49 -7.32 4.20
N LEU A 9 0.28 -6.79 3.95
CA LEU A 9 0.08 -5.37 3.67
C LEU A 9 0.52 -4.48 4.85
N ALA A 10 0.19 -4.87 6.08
CA ALA A 10 0.60 -4.13 7.28
C ALA A 10 2.11 -4.15 7.48
N ALA A 11 2.77 -5.28 7.23
CA ALA A 11 4.23 -5.40 7.28
C ALA A 11 4.89 -4.52 6.21
N HIS A 12 4.34 -4.48 5.00
CA HIS A 12 4.80 -3.59 3.94
C HIS A 12 4.75 -2.12 4.37
N GLY A 13 3.64 -1.68 4.97
CA GLY A 13 3.47 -0.33 5.50
C GLY A 13 4.50 0.08 6.56
N LYS A 14 5.16 -0.89 7.20
CA LYS A 14 6.21 -0.67 8.22
C LYS A 14 7.64 -0.82 7.66
N SER A 15 7.79 -1.10 6.37
CA SER A 15 9.10 -1.28 5.75
C SER A 15 9.92 0.00 5.70
N ALA A 16 11.25 -0.13 5.63
CA ALA A 16 12.16 1.02 5.50
C ALA A 16 11.90 1.83 4.20
N HIS A 17 11.53 1.14 3.12
CA HIS A 17 11.12 1.79 1.87
C HIS A 17 9.90 2.70 2.08
N MET A 18 8.88 2.21 2.78
CA MET A 18 7.69 3.02 3.09
C MET A 18 8.02 4.19 4.01
N ALA A 19 8.93 4.03 4.97
CA ALA A 19 9.40 5.15 5.79
C ALA A 19 10.02 6.28 4.94
N GLU A 20 10.82 5.94 3.93
CA GLU A 20 11.39 6.94 3.01
C GLU A 20 10.33 7.55 2.10
N PHE A 21 9.41 6.72 1.57
CA PHE A 21 8.28 7.19 0.78
C PHE A 21 7.42 8.22 1.55
N GLN A 22 7.15 7.98 2.83
CA GLN A 22 6.39 8.93 3.65
C GLN A 22 7.09 10.27 3.81
N LYS A 23 8.43 10.32 3.88
CA LYS A 23 9.17 11.59 3.92
C LYS A 23 8.98 12.37 2.62
N VAL A 24 9.05 11.69 1.46
CA VAL A 24 8.84 12.33 0.15
C VAL A 24 7.41 12.85 0.03
N MET A 25 6.42 12.07 0.46
CA MET A 25 5.00 12.49 0.46
C MET A 25 4.74 13.67 1.39
N ALA A 26 5.40 13.73 2.56
CA ALA A 26 5.29 14.87 3.47
C ALA A 26 5.93 16.14 2.88
N ALA A 27 7.07 15.99 2.20
CA ALA A 27 7.74 17.10 1.51
C ALA A 27 7.00 17.56 0.25
N ASN A 28 6.19 16.69 -0.35
CA ASN A 28 5.43 16.94 -1.58
C ASN A 28 3.97 16.50 -1.37
N PRO A 29 3.17 17.26 -0.59
CA PRO A 29 1.82 16.86 -0.27
C PRO A 29 1.00 16.67 -1.55
N PRO A 30 0.35 15.51 -1.75
CA PRO A 30 -0.48 15.30 -2.93
C PRO A 30 -1.72 16.19 -2.84
N VAL A 31 -2.20 16.68 -3.99
CA VAL A 31 -3.46 17.44 -4.08
C VAL A 31 -4.67 16.60 -3.61
N GLY A 32 -4.55 15.27 -3.69
CA GLY A 32 -5.48 14.33 -3.09
C GLY A 32 -4.94 12.89 -3.11
N ARG A 33 -5.52 12.01 -2.28
CA ARG A 33 -5.23 10.57 -2.28
C ARG A 33 -6.53 9.79 -2.12
N ASP A 34 -6.87 8.96 -3.10
CA ASP A 34 -7.94 7.95 -3.01
C ASP A 34 -7.29 6.57 -3.02
N LEU A 35 -7.43 5.83 -1.91
CA LEU A 35 -6.95 4.46 -1.77
C LEU A 35 -8.14 3.57 -1.46
N ARG A 36 -8.37 2.58 -2.33
CA ARG A 36 -9.42 1.58 -2.17
C ARG A 36 -8.80 0.22 -1.93
N ILE A 37 -9.29 -0.48 -0.93
CA ILE A 37 -8.82 -1.80 -0.53
C ILE A 37 -10.00 -2.75 -0.67
N TYR A 38 -9.76 -3.85 -1.36
CA TYR A 38 -10.75 -4.90 -1.60
C TYR A 38 -10.17 -6.21 -1.10
N ASN A 39 -10.96 -6.97 -0.35
CA ASN A 39 -10.61 -8.35 -0.06
C ASN A 39 -11.06 -9.19 -1.26
N THR A 40 -10.12 -9.90 -1.87
CA THR A 40 -10.38 -10.78 -3.02
C THR A 40 -9.94 -12.19 -2.70
N ASP A 41 -10.46 -13.16 -3.43
CA ASP A 41 -9.87 -14.50 -3.47
C ASP A 41 -8.52 -14.48 -4.22
N GLU A 42 -7.93 -15.66 -4.46
CA GLU A 42 -6.67 -15.77 -5.18
C GLU A 42 -6.73 -15.25 -6.63
N GLY A 43 -7.89 -14.78 -7.11
CA GLY A 43 -8.06 -14.21 -8.44
C GLY A 43 -7.78 -15.24 -9.52
N ASN A 44 -8.83 -15.81 -10.11
CA ASN A 44 -8.64 -16.70 -11.25
C ASN A 44 -7.93 -15.94 -12.39
N PRO A 45 -6.85 -16.49 -12.97
CA PRO A 45 -6.23 -15.90 -14.15
C PRO A 45 -7.23 -15.91 -15.31
N LEU A 46 -7.27 -14.80 -16.05
CA LEU A 46 -8.04 -14.66 -17.29
C LEU A 46 -7.38 -15.43 -18.43
#